data_AF-A0A957TJ50-F1
#
_entry.id   AF-A0A957TJ50-F1
#
_cell.length_a   1.000
_cell.length_b   1.000
_cell.length_c   1.000
_cell.angle_alpha   90.00
_cell.angle_beta   90.00
_cell.angle_gamma   90.00
#
_symmetry.space_group_name_H-M   'P 1'
#
loop_
_entity.id
_entity.type
_entity.pdbx_description
1 polymer ?
#
loop_
_entity_poly.entity_id
_entity_poly.type
_entity_poly.pdbx_seq_one_letter_code
_entity_poly.pdbx_strand_id
1 'polypeptide(L)'
;MQNHALWSVTRRELIAMTVGVLLYAGITGVTSFANLGEAIGGDIRPAIAIPIFFGFVFGPIVGFVVGAGGNMLYDAYAGWLQFPLSPGTGNILTDLVIGLLLNWEIGNGLIGLIPGLRALSHRRYYTWREQIWALLFLTAGIVAGVGFAAFTDIFLYPNANLNTFWIQFLPIVRVNLLNALLLVPLLLFNYARLDWDNLQWLRSKLLYRFLLAIMISAALPTALLSIFLSNQSTSVVINPGTLPMQLGLTILLTILFTLVNALLLAHSILRPLLTLTGAAHAMLENRFTSEEAAEFRTNVTDNSELSYLQQIFGQMAEEVLAREEQLRQQVNELQIIIDDSKRKQEVNEITESEFFRSLQERATAMRDRRKRQMAAESPVLYPVESYATS
;
A
#
# COMPACT_ATOMS: atom_id res chain seq x y z
N MET A 1 8.88 -7.54 27.56
CA MET A 1 8.54 -6.16 27.94
C MET A 1 9.76 -5.55 28.61
N GLN A 2 10.54 -4.74 27.89
CA GLN A 2 11.68 -4.02 28.48
C GLN A 2 11.21 -2.61 28.84
N ASN A 3 11.33 -2.25 30.12
CA ASN A 3 11.25 -0.87 30.60
C ASN A 3 12.42 -0.09 29.99
N HIS A 4 12.26 0.37 28.76
CA HIS A 4 13.08 1.48 28.28
C HIS A 4 12.74 2.66 29.18
N ALA A 5 13.74 3.15 29.92
CA ALA A 5 13.58 4.33 30.76
C ALA A 5 12.90 5.41 29.92
N LEU A 6 11.88 6.08 30.47
CA LEU A 6 11.00 7.03 29.78
C LEU A 6 11.73 8.22 29.10
N TRP A 7 13.05 8.28 29.31
CA TRP A 7 13.98 9.31 28.87
C TRP A 7 15.23 8.74 28.14
N SER A 8 15.29 7.44 27.87
CA SER A 8 16.47 6.84 27.22
C SER A 8 16.50 7.19 25.74
N VAL A 9 17.55 7.87 25.32
CA VAL A 9 17.84 8.14 23.91
C VAL A 9 18.61 6.95 23.34
N THR A 10 17.99 6.16 22.46
CA THR A 10 18.67 5.07 21.73
C THR A 10 19.07 5.54 20.34
N ARG A 11 19.75 4.65 19.58
CA ARG A 11 20.10 4.92 18.17
C ARG A 11 18.88 5.31 17.34
N ARG A 12 17.71 4.71 17.61
CA ARG A 12 16.46 5.01 16.90
C ARG A 12 16.02 6.46 17.15
N GLU A 13 16.00 6.89 18.41
CA GLU A 13 15.61 8.26 18.76
C GLU A 13 16.61 9.29 18.23
N LEU A 14 17.92 8.99 18.23
CA LEU A 14 18.92 9.87 17.61
C LEU A 14 18.67 10.09 16.12
N ILE A 15 18.43 9.00 15.36
CA ILE A 15 18.12 9.10 13.93
C ILE A 15 16.82 9.89 13.73
N ALA A 16 15.79 9.64 14.55
CA ALA A 16 14.54 10.38 14.49
C ALA A 16 14.71 11.87 14.78
N MET A 17 15.55 12.24 15.76
CA MET A 17 15.88 13.65 16.03
C MET A 17 16.56 14.30 14.83
N THR A 18 17.60 13.68 14.26
CA THR A 18 18.32 14.25 13.12
C THR A 18 17.41 14.41 11.90
N VAL A 19 16.65 13.36 11.54
CA VAL A 19 15.72 13.41 10.41
C VAL A 19 14.61 14.42 10.66
N GLY A 20 14.03 14.43 11.87
CA GLY A 20 12.96 15.35 12.23
C GLY A 20 13.39 16.81 12.20
N VAL A 21 14.58 17.14 12.71
CA VAL A 21 15.16 18.50 12.66
C VAL A 21 15.31 18.97 11.20
N LEU A 22 15.89 18.13 10.34
CA LEU A 22 16.07 18.45 8.92
C LEU A 22 14.73 18.60 8.19
N LEU A 23 13.76 17.73 8.47
CA LEU A 23 12.42 17.82 7.89
C LEU A 23 11.69 19.08 8.34
N TYR A 24 11.73 19.39 9.64
CA TYR A 24 11.04 20.56 10.17
C TYR A 24 11.65 21.85 9.60
N ALA A 25 12.98 21.97 9.59
CA ALA A 25 13.67 23.12 9.01
C ALA A 25 13.40 23.25 7.51
N GLY A 26 13.55 22.15 6.76
CA GLY A 26 13.38 22.13 5.31
C GLY A 26 11.96 22.47 4.86
N ILE A 27 10.94 21.84 5.46
CA ILE A 27 9.54 22.14 5.14
C ILE A 27 9.18 23.56 5.55
N THR A 28 9.69 24.06 6.69
CA THR A 28 9.46 25.46 7.09
C THR A 28 10.04 26.42 6.05
N GLY A 29 11.27 26.20 5.59
CA GLY A 29 11.89 27.02 4.55
C GLY A 29 11.17 26.97 3.20
N VAL A 30 10.59 25.82 2.84
CA VAL A 30 9.76 25.71 1.64
C VAL A 30 8.38 26.32 1.83
N THR A 31 7.84 26.46 3.05
CA THR A 31 6.45 26.93 3.26
C THR A 31 6.35 28.38 3.72
N SER A 32 7.45 28.98 4.17
CA SER A 32 7.48 30.38 4.65
C SER A 32 7.27 31.43 3.56
N PHE A 33 7.27 31.06 2.27
CA PHE A 33 6.92 31.99 1.18
C PHE A 33 5.43 32.38 1.18
N ALA A 34 4.57 31.57 1.81
CA ALA A 34 3.13 31.79 1.88
C ALA A 34 2.77 32.80 3.00
N ASN A 35 3.38 34.00 2.92
CA ASN A 35 3.08 35.14 3.76
C ASN A 35 1.68 35.69 3.40
N LEU A 36 0.63 34.99 3.84
CA LEU A 36 -0.76 35.45 3.74
C LEU A 36 -1.11 36.43 4.88
N GLY A 37 -0.09 37.07 5.46
CA GLY A 37 -0.11 37.82 6.72
C GLY A 37 -1.20 38.89 6.81
N GLU A 38 -1.63 39.48 5.69
CA GLU A 38 -2.69 40.51 5.69
C GLU A 38 -4.11 39.94 5.72
N ALA A 39 -4.34 38.70 5.26
CA ALA A 39 -5.68 38.10 5.17
C ALA A 39 -6.06 37.24 6.39
N ILE A 40 -5.08 36.60 7.03
CA ILE A 40 -5.30 35.64 8.14
C ILE A 40 -4.48 35.93 9.41
N GLY A 41 -3.66 37.00 9.40
CA GLY A 41 -2.89 37.44 10.57
C GLY A 41 -1.65 36.61 10.89
N GLY A 42 -1.13 35.80 9.95
CA GLY A 42 0.12 35.05 10.13
C GLY A 42 0.44 34.11 8.96
N ASP A 43 1.67 33.58 8.94
CA ASP A 43 2.16 32.66 7.91
C ASP A 43 1.53 31.27 8.05
N ILE A 44 1.16 30.64 6.94
CA ILE A 44 0.75 29.23 6.96
C ILE A 44 1.99 28.39 7.34
N ARG A 45 1.88 27.61 8.43
CA ARG A 45 2.98 26.78 8.94
C ARG A 45 2.60 25.29 8.95
N PRO A 46 2.54 24.61 7.79
CA PRO A 46 2.22 23.17 7.73
C PRO A 46 3.27 22.34 8.47
N ALA A 47 4.51 22.83 8.47
CA ALA A 47 5.66 22.19 9.08
C ALA A 47 5.51 21.96 10.60
N ILE A 48 4.64 22.72 11.29
CA ILE A 48 4.41 22.54 12.75
C ILE A 48 3.90 21.15 13.11
N ALA A 49 3.30 20.44 12.15
CA ALA A 49 2.87 19.07 12.35
C ALA A 49 4.04 18.10 12.61
N ILE A 50 5.26 18.42 12.14
CA ILE A 50 6.44 17.57 12.25
C ILE A 50 6.88 17.38 13.71
N PRO A 51 7.22 18.42 14.50
CA PRO A 51 7.63 18.22 15.90
C PRO A 51 6.55 17.55 16.75
N ILE A 52 5.26 17.86 16.50
CA ILE A 52 4.13 17.24 17.18
C ILE A 52 4.06 15.74 16.86
N PHE A 53 4.12 15.39 15.58
CA PHE A 53 4.11 13.99 15.12
C PHE A 53 5.30 13.20 15.68
N PHE A 54 6.51 13.76 15.59
CA PHE A 54 7.71 13.12 16.13
C PHE A 54 7.64 12.95 17.65
N GLY A 55 7.04 13.92 18.36
CA GLY A 55 6.72 13.79 19.77
C GLY A 55 5.83 12.57 20.04
N PHE A 56 4.67 12.50 19.38
CA PHE A 56 3.71 11.39 19.56
C PHE A 56 4.27 10.00 19.21
N VAL A 57 5.22 9.92 18.28
CA VAL A 57 5.75 8.64 17.78
C VAL A 57 7.00 8.19 18.52
N PHE A 58 7.95 9.11 18.77
CA PHE A 58 9.28 8.78 19.28
C PHE A 58 9.52 9.26 20.70
N GLY A 59 8.60 10.03 21.28
CA GLY A 59 8.65 10.45 22.68
C GLY A 59 8.92 11.95 22.89
N PRO A 60 8.81 12.40 24.15
CA PRO A 60 8.83 13.82 24.49
C PRO A 60 10.17 14.49 24.18
N ILE A 61 11.30 13.82 24.42
CA ILE A 61 12.64 14.37 24.10
C ILE A 61 12.79 14.54 22.59
N VAL A 62 12.34 13.57 21.80
CA VAL A 62 12.44 13.67 20.33
C VAL A 62 11.57 14.82 19.83
N GLY A 63 10.34 14.94 20.31
CA GLY A 63 9.48 16.08 19.99
C GLY A 63 10.12 17.42 20.36
N PHE A 64 10.75 17.51 21.54
CA PHE A 64 11.46 18.72 21.97
C PHE A 64 12.63 19.07 21.05
N VAL A 65 13.53 18.13 20.79
CA VAL A 65 14.72 18.35 19.97
C VAL A 65 14.33 18.66 18.52
N VAL A 66 13.32 17.98 17.98
CA VAL A 66 12.81 18.28 16.63
C VAL A 66 12.21 19.68 16.57
N GLY A 67 11.42 20.08 17.57
CA GLY A 67 10.82 21.41 17.63
C GLY A 67 11.85 22.53 17.79
N ALA A 68 12.67 22.47 18.85
CA ALA A 68 13.66 23.48 19.14
C ALA A 68 14.80 23.48 18.11
N GLY A 69 15.37 22.31 17.80
CA GLY A 69 16.49 22.20 16.88
C GLY A 69 16.10 22.49 15.42
N GLY A 70 14.90 22.08 15.00
CA GLY A 70 14.43 22.33 13.64
C GLY A 70 14.06 23.80 13.41
N ASN A 71 13.43 24.47 14.39
CA ASN A 71 13.17 25.90 14.29
C ASN A 71 14.50 26.70 14.33
N MET A 72 15.41 26.39 15.25
CA MET A 72 16.72 27.04 15.34
C MET A 72 17.54 26.86 14.06
N LEU A 73 17.52 25.68 13.44
CA LEU A 73 18.21 25.45 12.17
C LEU A 73 17.59 26.28 11.03
N TYR A 74 16.27 26.39 11.00
CA TYR A 74 15.59 27.27 10.04
C TYR A 74 15.92 28.74 10.29
N ASP A 75 15.87 29.20 11.53
CA ASP A 75 16.16 30.59 11.89
C ASP A 75 17.62 30.96 11.62
N ALA A 76 18.54 30.01 11.78
CA ALA A 76 19.94 30.16 11.35
C ALA A 76 20.05 30.32 9.83
N TYR A 77 19.36 29.46 9.07
CA TYR A 77 19.37 29.51 7.60
C TYR A 77 18.70 30.77 7.04
N ALA A 78 17.59 31.21 7.64
CA ALA A 78 16.85 32.39 7.24
C ALA A 78 17.49 33.71 7.71
N GLY A 79 18.56 33.64 8.52
CA GLY A 79 19.28 34.81 9.01
C GLY A 79 18.59 35.55 10.16
N TRP A 80 17.67 34.89 10.87
CA TRP A 80 17.00 35.44 12.05
C TRP A 80 17.88 35.42 13.30
N LEU A 81 18.80 34.43 13.39
CA LEU A 81 19.78 34.39 14.49
C LEU A 81 20.82 35.50 14.33
N GLN A 82 21.06 36.26 15.39
CA GLN A 82 21.92 37.44 15.35
C GLN A 82 23.34 37.10 15.82
N PHE A 83 24.32 37.28 14.93
CA PHE A 83 25.74 37.23 15.25
C PHE A 83 26.49 38.43 14.64
N PRO A 84 27.23 39.23 15.43
CA PRO A 84 27.44 39.12 16.89
C PRO A 84 26.15 39.32 17.69
N LEU A 85 26.11 38.79 18.91
CA LEU A 85 24.93 38.85 19.80
C LEU A 85 24.50 40.32 19.97
N SER A 86 23.26 40.59 19.60
CA SER A 86 22.61 41.90 19.72
C SER A 86 21.20 41.65 20.27
N PRO A 87 20.69 42.48 21.18
CA PRO A 87 21.20 43.77 21.63
C PRO A 87 22.39 43.65 22.58
N GLY A 88 23.14 44.74 22.78
CA GLY A 88 24.16 44.84 23.84
C GLY A 88 23.54 45.35 25.14
N THR A 89 22.63 44.58 25.75
CA THR A 89 21.96 44.98 27.01
C THR A 89 22.92 45.04 28.19
N GLY A 90 24.14 44.51 28.03
CA GLY A 90 25.18 44.45 29.04
C GLY A 90 25.13 43.17 29.89
N ASN A 91 24.10 42.34 29.70
CA ASN A 91 23.99 41.02 30.29
C ASN A 91 24.14 39.96 29.20
N ILE A 92 25.27 39.23 29.21
CA ILE A 92 25.61 38.20 28.23
C ILE A 92 24.53 37.12 28.13
N LEU A 93 23.87 36.75 29.23
CA LEU A 93 22.81 35.73 29.20
C LEU A 93 21.57 36.27 28.49
N THR A 94 21.17 37.51 28.76
CA THR A 94 20.05 38.15 28.08
C THR A 94 20.34 38.34 26.60
N ASP A 95 21.54 38.81 26.26
CA ASP A 95 21.98 39.03 24.88
C ASP A 95 22.04 37.70 24.10
N LEU A 96 22.41 36.59 24.77
CA LEU A 96 22.41 35.25 24.19
C LEU A 96 20.99 34.72 23.96
N VAL A 97 20.09 34.88 24.95
CA VAL A 97 18.70 34.44 24.82
C VAL A 97 17.99 35.20 23.71
N ILE A 98 18.19 36.52 23.62
CA ILE A 98 17.58 37.36 22.58
C ILE A 98 18.22 37.09 21.22
N GLY A 99 19.56 37.09 21.14
CA GLY A 99 20.28 36.93 19.88
C GLY A 99 20.07 35.57 19.21
N LEU A 100 19.86 34.52 20.01
CA LEU A 100 19.56 33.17 19.53
C LEU A 100 18.07 32.81 19.59
N LEU A 101 17.20 33.75 19.95
CA LEU A 101 15.75 33.54 20.07
C LEU A 101 15.37 32.34 20.96
N LEU A 102 16.16 32.06 22.01
CA LEU A 102 16.06 30.78 22.76
C LEU A 102 14.70 30.53 23.38
N ASN A 103 13.97 31.57 23.77
CA ASN A 103 12.62 31.42 24.29
C ASN A 103 11.63 30.91 23.23
N TRP A 104 11.77 31.36 21.99
CA TRP A 104 11.01 30.85 20.85
C TRP A 104 11.46 29.43 20.48
N GLU A 105 12.75 29.12 20.54
CA GLU A 105 13.25 27.75 20.30
C GLU A 105 12.72 26.76 21.35
N ILE A 106 12.78 27.14 22.62
CA ILE A 106 12.22 26.34 23.72
C ILE A 106 10.70 26.23 23.56
N GLY A 107 10.02 27.33 23.18
CA GLY A 107 8.59 27.32 22.87
C GLY A 107 8.23 26.28 21.81
N ASN A 108 8.93 26.27 20.67
CA ASN A 108 8.74 25.26 19.63
C ASN A 108 9.08 23.84 20.12
N GLY A 109 10.09 23.69 20.97
CA GLY A 109 10.38 22.43 21.65
C GLY A 109 9.21 21.94 22.51
N LEU A 110 8.58 22.82 23.28
CA LEU A 110 7.40 22.47 24.10
C LEU A 110 6.21 22.01 23.24
N ILE A 111 6.04 22.58 22.05
CA ILE A 111 5.01 22.16 21.08
C ILE A 111 5.17 20.69 20.71
N GLY A 112 6.39 20.17 20.57
CA GLY A 112 6.63 18.74 20.33
C GLY A 112 6.68 17.88 21.59
N LEU A 113 7.22 18.43 22.70
CA LEU A 113 7.41 17.71 23.97
C LEU A 113 6.08 17.31 24.60
N ILE A 114 5.15 18.25 24.73
CA ILE A 114 3.88 18.04 25.44
C ILE A 114 3.05 16.93 24.77
N PRO A 115 2.85 16.93 23.44
CA PRO A 115 2.29 15.80 22.71
C PRO A 115 3.05 14.50 22.95
N GLY A 116 4.39 14.56 22.99
CA GLY A 116 5.22 13.39 23.21
C GLY A 116 5.10 12.75 24.58
N LEU A 117 4.57 13.45 25.59
CA LEU A 117 4.19 12.82 26.87
C LEU A 117 3.14 11.71 26.65
N ARG A 118 2.30 11.83 25.62
CA ARG A 118 1.33 10.79 25.27
C ARG A 118 1.99 9.51 24.78
N ALA A 119 3.12 9.61 24.08
CA ALA A 119 3.89 8.46 23.58
C ALA A 119 4.39 7.54 24.70
N LEU A 120 4.50 8.07 25.93
CA LEU A 120 4.88 7.31 27.13
C LEU A 120 3.78 6.35 27.59
N SER A 121 2.52 6.70 27.35
CA SER A 121 1.36 5.93 27.81
C SER A 121 0.67 5.18 26.67
N HIS A 122 0.63 5.72 25.45
CA HIS A 122 0.01 5.10 24.27
C HIS A 122 0.85 5.34 23.01
N ARG A 123 1.08 4.29 22.22
CA ARG A 123 1.93 4.34 21.00
C ARG A 123 1.18 4.03 19.71
N ARG A 124 -0.13 3.84 19.79
CA ARG A 124 -0.98 3.43 18.68
C ARG A 124 -2.20 4.35 18.65
N TYR A 125 -2.53 4.89 17.47
CA TYR A 125 -3.59 5.88 17.25
C TYR A 125 -4.62 5.33 16.25
N TYR A 126 -5.09 4.11 16.48
CA TYR A 126 -6.01 3.40 15.58
C TYR A 126 -7.46 3.81 15.78
N THR A 127 -7.82 4.18 17.01
CA THR A 127 -9.21 4.42 17.40
C THR A 127 -9.54 5.92 17.43
N TRP A 128 -10.81 6.25 17.21
CA TRP A 128 -11.28 7.65 17.30
C TRP A 128 -11.05 8.26 18.69
N ARG A 129 -11.09 7.45 19.77
CA ARG A 129 -10.80 7.90 21.14
C ARG A 129 -9.34 8.34 21.30
N GLU A 130 -8.40 7.59 20.74
CA GLU A 130 -6.98 7.95 20.74
C GLU A 130 -6.73 9.22 19.94
N GLN A 131 -7.43 9.41 18.83
CA GLN A 131 -7.37 10.63 18.03
C GLN A 131 -7.86 11.83 18.82
N ILE A 132 -8.97 11.74 19.57
CA ILE A 132 -9.43 12.85 20.44
C ILE A 132 -8.36 13.21 21.48
N TRP A 133 -7.73 12.22 22.12
CA TRP A 133 -6.63 12.49 23.05
C TRP A 133 -5.45 13.16 22.35
N ALA A 134 -5.10 12.75 21.13
CA ALA A 134 -4.07 13.41 20.35
C ALA A 134 -4.42 14.89 20.07
N LEU A 135 -5.68 15.18 19.70
CA LEU A 135 -6.16 16.55 19.50
C LEU A 135 -6.05 17.41 20.78
N LEU A 136 -6.34 16.84 21.95
CA LEU A 136 -6.20 17.55 23.22
C LEU A 136 -4.74 17.87 23.55
N PHE A 137 -3.85 16.87 23.43
CA PHE A 137 -2.44 17.04 23.75
C PHE A 137 -1.70 17.94 22.75
N LEU A 138 -2.02 17.86 21.45
CA LEU A 138 -1.45 18.78 20.47
C LEU A 138 -1.93 20.22 20.71
N THR A 139 -3.20 20.41 21.06
CA THR A 139 -3.73 21.74 21.39
C THR A 139 -3.02 22.31 22.61
N ALA A 140 -2.88 21.50 23.67
CA ALA A 140 -2.15 21.88 24.87
C ALA A 140 -0.68 22.22 24.56
N GLY A 141 -0.01 21.44 23.71
CA GLY A 141 1.36 21.69 23.29
C GLY A 141 1.53 23.03 22.57
N ILE A 142 0.67 23.33 21.60
CA ILE A 142 0.68 24.60 20.85
C ILE A 142 0.43 25.78 21.79
N VAL A 143 -0.62 25.70 22.61
CA VAL A 143 -0.98 26.77 23.55
C VAL A 143 0.15 27.01 24.56
N ALA A 144 0.73 25.96 25.13
CA ALA A 144 1.79 26.10 26.12
C ALA A 144 3.11 26.59 25.50
N GLY A 145 3.50 26.07 24.34
CA GLY A 145 4.75 26.45 23.68
C GLY A 145 4.74 27.89 23.17
N VAL A 146 3.69 28.28 22.45
CA VAL A 146 3.52 29.66 21.98
C VAL A 146 3.31 30.61 23.17
N GLY A 147 2.52 30.18 24.17
CA GLY A 147 2.29 30.94 25.39
C GLY A 147 3.57 31.20 26.16
N PHE A 148 4.43 30.19 26.31
CA PHE A 148 5.74 30.35 26.93
C PHE A 148 6.59 31.38 26.18
N ALA A 149 6.77 31.21 24.86
CA ALA A 149 7.61 32.09 24.06
C ALA A 149 7.13 33.55 24.13
N ALA A 150 5.86 33.80 23.79
CA ALA A 150 5.28 35.14 23.77
C ALA A 150 5.21 35.78 25.18
N PHE A 151 5.02 34.98 26.24
CA PHE A 151 4.98 35.52 27.60
C PHE A 151 6.38 35.93 28.08
N THR A 152 7.39 35.13 27.76
CA THR A 152 8.77 35.44 28.12
C THR A 152 9.32 36.68 27.41
N ASP A 153 8.81 37.03 26.22
CA ASP A 153 9.18 38.27 25.51
C ASP A 153 8.95 39.52 26.39
N ILE A 154 7.94 39.53 27.27
CA ILE A 154 7.66 40.63 28.21
C ILE A 154 8.85 40.92 29.13
N PHE A 155 9.63 39.90 29.48
CA PHE A 155 10.79 40.02 30.37
C PHE A 155 12.10 40.25 29.60
N LEU A 156 12.12 39.93 28.30
CA LEU A 156 13.30 40.04 27.45
C LEU A 156 13.37 41.39 26.73
N TYR A 157 12.23 41.94 26.33
CA TYR A 157 12.15 43.17 25.57
C TYR A 157 11.54 44.30 26.42
N PRO A 158 12.25 45.42 26.64
CA PRO A 158 11.78 46.52 27.49
C PRO A 158 10.43 47.13 27.08
N ASN A 159 10.07 47.03 25.79
CA ASN A 159 8.83 47.58 25.24
C ASN A 159 7.70 46.54 25.15
N ALA A 160 7.97 45.28 25.51
CA ALA A 160 6.96 44.23 25.46
C ALA A 160 6.08 44.28 26.71
N ASN A 161 4.78 44.08 26.51
CA ASN A 161 3.78 44.07 27.58
C ASN A 161 2.68 43.03 27.28
N LEU A 162 1.63 43.01 28.10
CA LEU A 162 0.50 42.09 27.89
C LEU A 162 -0.21 42.28 26.54
N ASN A 163 -0.19 43.49 25.97
CA ASN A 163 -0.72 43.72 24.63
C ASN A 163 0.17 43.05 23.57
N THR A 164 1.50 43.17 23.69
CA THR A 164 2.46 42.45 22.84
C THR A 164 2.23 40.94 22.87
N PHE A 165 2.02 40.39 24.08
CA PHE A 165 1.68 38.98 24.24
C PHE A 165 0.45 38.58 23.42
N TRP A 166 -0.67 39.30 23.55
CA TRP A 166 -1.90 38.93 22.83
C TRP A 166 -1.80 39.09 21.31
N ILE A 167 -1.05 40.10 20.86
CA ILE A 167 -0.77 40.34 19.44
C ILE A 167 0.01 39.18 18.82
N GLN A 168 0.96 38.60 19.55
CA GLN A 168 1.72 37.42 19.08
C GLN A 168 0.95 36.12 19.30
N PHE A 169 0.40 35.91 20.50
CA PHE A 169 -0.14 34.64 20.95
C PHE A 169 -1.34 34.18 20.12
N LEU A 170 -2.37 35.02 19.98
CA LEU A 170 -3.62 34.60 19.34
C LEU A 170 -3.44 34.23 17.86
N PRO A 171 -2.78 35.04 17.03
CA PRO A 171 -2.62 34.70 15.62
C PRO A 171 -1.76 33.44 15.43
N ILE A 172 -0.64 33.34 16.15
CA ILE A 172 0.27 32.18 16.04
C ILE A 172 -0.43 30.89 16.48
N VAL A 173 -1.14 30.90 17.62
CA VAL A 173 -1.90 29.73 18.08
C VAL A 173 -2.96 29.33 17.07
N ARG A 174 -3.72 30.29 16.51
CA ARG A 174 -4.78 30.00 15.53
C ARG A 174 -4.22 29.30 14.29
N VAL A 175 -3.16 29.84 13.70
CA VAL A 175 -2.58 29.27 12.48
C VAL A 175 -1.92 27.92 12.75
N ASN A 176 -1.21 27.78 13.88
CA ASN A 176 -0.62 26.50 14.26
C ASN A 176 -1.67 25.42 14.52
N LEU A 177 -2.79 25.76 15.19
CA LEU A 177 -3.89 24.83 15.42
C LEU A 177 -4.55 24.41 14.12
N LEU A 178 -4.81 25.34 13.20
CA LEU A 178 -5.41 25.02 11.90
C LEU A 178 -4.58 23.98 11.15
N ASN A 179 -3.26 24.17 11.10
CA ASN A 179 -2.35 23.25 10.44
C ASN A 179 -2.21 21.91 11.20
N ALA A 180 -2.01 21.96 12.51
CA ALA A 180 -1.79 20.76 13.31
C ALA A 180 -3.04 19.88 13.42
N LEU A 181 -4.22 20.45 13.63
CA LEU A 181 -5.48 19.70 13.73
C LEU A 181 -5.84 19.01 12.42
N LEU A 182 -5.43 19.57 11.28
CA LEU A 182 -5.63 18.95 9.98
C LEU A 182 -4.60 17.83 9.71
N LEU A 183 -3.32 18.12 9.92
CA LEU A 183 -2.24 17.26 9.45
C LEU A 183 -1.86 16.16 10.44
N VAL A 184 -1.81 16.46 11.74
CA VAL A 184 -1.30 15.50 12.74
C VAL A 184 -2.16 14.25 12.83
N PRO A 185 -3.51 14.31 12.89
CA PRO A 185 -4.33 13.11 12.92
C PRO A 185 -4.12 12.22 11.70
N LEU A 186 -3.98 12.82 10.52
CA LEU A 186 -3.70 12.12 9.27
C LEU A 186 -2.34 11.43 9.31
N LEU A 187 -1.29 12.13 9.77
CA LEU A 187 0.04 11.57 9.91
C LEU A 187 0.07 10.40 10.90
N LEU A 188 -0.57 10.53 12.06
CA LEU A 188 -0.66 9.46 13.06
C LEU A 188 -1.47 8.27 12.55
N PHE A 189 -2.58 8.52 11.87
CA PHE A 189 -3.43 7.48 11.28
C PHE A 189 -2.67 6.65 10.24
N ASN A 190 -1.90 7.31 9.37
CA ASN A 190 -1.08 6.67 8.33
C ASN A 190 0.10 5.94 8.96
N TYR A 191 0.82 6.58 9.89
CA TYR A 191 1.96 5.97 10.58
C TYR A 191 1.60 4.66 11.26
N ALA A 192 0.43 4.60 11.91
CA ALA A 192 -0.03 3.40 12.60
C ALA A 192 -0.36 2.23 11.64
N ARG A 193 -0.67 2.51 10.37
CA ARG A 193 -1.04 1.48 9.37
C ARG A 193 0.10 1.05 8.46
N LEU A 194 1.14 1.87 8.36
CA LEU A 194 2.32 1.56 7.58
C LEU A 194 3.16 0.49 8.29
N ASP A 195 3.52 -0.55 7.55
CA ASP A 195 4.53 -1.50 7.96
C ASP A 195 5.91 -0.89 7.72
N TRP A 196 6.57 -0.51 8.81
CA TRP A 196 7.90 0.10 8.81
C TRP A 196 9.03 -0.93 8.85
N ASP A 197 8.72 -2.19 9.16
CA ASP A 197 9.72 -3.25 9.27
C ASP A 197 10.02 -3.85 7.89
N ASN A 198 9.03 -3.86 7.00
CA ASN A 198 9.18 -4.35 5.64
C ASN A 198 9.08 -3.25 4.58
N LEU A 199 10.20 -2.60 4.25
CA LEU A 199 10.27 -1.54 3.23
C LEU A 199 10.30 -2.05 1.78
N GLN A 200 9.98 -3.32 1.52
CA GLN A 200 9.93 -3.84 0.15
C GLN A 200 8.89 -3.11 -0.70
N TRP A 201 7.80 -2.62 -0.10
CA TRP A 201 6.77 -1.85 -0.79
C TRP A 201 7.32 -0.54 -1.39
N LEU A 202 8.35 0.09 -0.80
CA LEU A 202 8.97 1.31 -1.35
C LEU A 202 9.71 1.07 -2.67
N ARG A 203 10.17 -0.16 -2.90
CA ARG A 203 10.79 -0.55 -4.18
C ARG A 203 9.76 -0.89 -5.25
N SER A 204 8.48 -0.79 -4.94
CA SER A 204 7.45 -1.20 -5.87
C SER A 204 7.37 -0.27 -7.08
N LYS A 205 7.38 -0.84 -8.29
CA LYS A 205 7.19 -0.06 -9.52
C LYS A 205 5.79 0.48 -9.62
N LEU A 206 4.81 -0.28 -9.14
CA LEU A 206 3.43 0.18 -9.03
C LEU A 206 3.35 1.43 -8.13
N LEU A 207 3.99 1.39 -6.95
CA LEU A 207 4.07 2.55 -6.07
C LEU A 207 4.74 3.75 -6.77
N TYR A 208 5.86 3.53 -7.45
CA TYR A 208 6.53 4.60 -8.19
C TYR A 208 5.62 5.26 -9.22
N ARG A 209 4.83 4.47 -9.97
CA ARG A 209 3.83 4.98 -10.92
C ARG A 209 2.73 5.78 -10.23
N PHE A 210 2.22 5.30 -9.09
CA PHE A 210 1.24 6.03 -8.28
C PHE A 210 1.80 7.37 -7.81
N LEU A 211 2.99 7.38 -7.22
CA LEU A 211 3.62 8.59 -6.71
C LEU A 211 3.90 9.58 -7.83
N LEU A 212 4.39 9.12 -8.97
CA LEU A 212 4.65 9.96 -10.13
C LEU A 212 3.35 10.56 -10.68
N ALA A 213 2.28 9.78 -10.79
CA ALA A 213 0.98 10.27 -11.23
C ALA A 213 0.41 11.33 -10.26
N ILE A 214 0.51 11.10 -8.94
CA ILE A 214 0.10 12.06 -7.91
C ILE A 214 0.95 13.34 -8.02
N MET A 215 2.26 13.21 -8.18
CA MET A 215 3.17 14.35 -8.29
C MET A 215 2.90 15.19 -9.54
N ILE A 216 2.72 14.54 -10.70
CA ILE A 216 2.34 15.24 -11.93
C ILE A 216 0.97 15.93 -11.76
N SER A 217 0.01 15.23 -11.16
CA SER A 217 -1.33 15.75 -10.89
C SER A 217 -1.31 16.95 -9.94
N ALA A 218 -0.40 16.99 -8.98
CA ALA A 218 -0.23 18.12 -8.06
C ALA A 218 0.59 19.27 -8.70
N ALA A 219 1.58 18.95 -9.53
CA ALA A 219 2.48 19.93 -10.12
C ALA A 219 1.74 20.95 -11.01
N LEU A 220 0.83 20.49 -11.87
CA LEU A 220 0.09 21.38 -12.77
C LEU A 220 -0.73 22.45 -12.03
N PRO A 221 -1.64 22.12 -11.09
CA PRO A 221 -2.36 23.12 -10.31
C PRO A 221 -1.43 24.07 -9.56
N THR A 222 -0.36 23.57 -8.95
CA THR A 222 0.59 24.44 -8.24
C THR A 222 1.31 25.39 -9.18
N ALA A 223 1.71 24.94 -10.37
CA ALA A 223 2.34 25.77 -11.38
C ALA A 223 1.38 26.83 -11.94
N LEU A 224 0.15 26.43 -12.26
CA LEU A 224 -0.89 27.35 -12.74
C LEU A 224 -1.24 28.41 -11.67
N LEU A 225 -1.37 28.00 -10.41
CA LEU A 225 -1.58 28.92 -9.29
C LEU A 225 -0.39 29.86 -9.10
N SER A 226 0.84 29.35 -9.20
CA SER A 226 2.05 30.16 -9.10
C SER A 226 2.13 31.20 -10.21
N ILE A 227 1.84 30.83 -11.47
CA ILE A 227 1.81 31.76 -12.61
C ILE A 227 0.74 32.83 -12.39
N PHE A 228 -0.44 32.42 -11.92
CA PHE A 228 -1.54 33.33 -11.60
C PHE A 228 -1.15 34.36 -10.52
N LEU A 229 -0.57 33.92 -9.40
CA LEU A 229 -0.13 34.79 -8.31
C LEU A 229 1.03 35.71 -8.75
N SER A 230 1.96 35.20 -9.55
CA SER A 230 3.08 35.98 -10.09
C SER A 230 2.61 37.11 -11.00
N ASN A 231 1.58 36.89 -11.82
CA ASN A 231 1.04 37.90 -12.73
C ASN A 231 0.23 39.00 -12.02
N GLN A 232 -0.33 38.71 -10.84
CA GLN A 232 -0.97 39.74 -10.01
C GLN A 232 0.05 40.67 -9.34
N SER A 233 1.25 40.17 -9.05
CA SER A 233 2.29 40.93 -8.33
C SER A 233 2.84 42.13 -9.12
N THR A 234 2.69 42.13 -10.45
CA THR A 234 3.15 43.20 -11.36
C THR A 234 2.05 44.19 -11.75
N SER A 235 0.78 43.93 -11.40
CA SER A 235 -0.37 44.71 -11.83
C SER A 235 -1.00 45.44 -10.63
N VAL A 236 -0.72 46.74 -10.49
CA VAL A 236 -1.22 47.60 -9.37
C VAL A 236 -2.76 47.74 -9.34
N VAL A 237 -3.47 47.26 -10.36
CA VAL A 237 -4.94 47.26 -10.42
C VAL A 237 -5.46 45.83 -10.57
N ILE A 238 -5.94 45.26 -9.46
CA ILE A 238 -6.72 44.02 -9.48
C ILE A 238 -8.05 44.36 -10.16
N ASN A 239 -8.31 43.84 -11.36
CA ASN A 239 -9.64 43.90 -11.95
C ASN A 239 -10.54 42.87 -11.26
N PRO A 240 -11.48 43.28 -10.37
CA PRO A 240 -12.28 42.34 -9.58
C PRO A 240 -13.21 41.48 -10.46
N GLY A 241 -13.52 41.92 -11.67
CA GLY A 241 -14.35 41.17 -12.62
C GLY A 241 -13.64 39.98 -13.29
N THR A 242 -12.31 39.99 -13.43
CA THR A 242 -11.56 38.92 -14.14
C THR A 242 -11.03 37.85 -13.19
N LEU A 243 -10.85 38.18 -11.91
CA LEU A 243 -10.34 37.27 -10.88
C LEU A 243 -11.19 35.99 -10.68
N PRO A 244 -12.53 36.05 -10.53
CA PRO A 244 -13.34 34.85 -10.38
C PRO A 244 -13.34 33.97 -11.64
N MET A 245 -13.25 34.58 -12.83
CA MET A 245 -13.19 33.85 -14.10
C MET A 245 -11.84 33.12 -14.27
N GLN A 246 -10.72 33.77 -13.93
CA GLN A 246 -9.40 33.14 -13.97
C GLN A 246 -9.25 32.02 -12.94
N LEU A 247 -9.70 32.24 -11.70
CA LEU A 247 -9.72 31.20 -10.67
C LEU A 247 -10.62 30.03 -11.09
N GLY A 248 -11.82 30.32 -11.61
CA GLY A 248 -12.74 29.31 -12.12
C GLY A 248 -12.12 28.47 -13.24
N LEU A 249 -11.43 29.11 -14.19
CA LEU A 249 -10.73 28.42 -15.27
C LEU A 249 -9.57 27.55 -14.75
N THR A 250 -8.73 28.07 -13.84
CA THR A 250 -7.62 27.31 -13.26
C THR A 250 -8.12 26.09 -12.47
N ILE A 251 -9.20 26.24 -11.69
CA ILE A 251 -9.83 25.13 -10.97
C ILE A 251 -10.39 24.11 -11.97
N LEU A 252 -11.08 24.56 -13.02
CA LEU A 252 -11.64 23.66 -14.03
C LEU A 252 -10.56 22.88 -14.78
N LEU A 253 -9.49 23.54 -15.24
CA LEU A 253 -8.36 22.88 -15.90
C LEU A 253 -7.65 21.90 -14.96
N THR A 254 -7.51 22.26 -13.68
CA THR A 254 -6.97 21.38 -12.64
C THR A 254 -7.83 20.13 -12.46
N ILE A 255 -9.14 20.29 -12.31
CA ILE A 255 -10.07 19.17 -12.14
C ILE A 255 -10.04 18.27 -13.37
N LEU A 256 -10.07 18.85 -14.58
CA LEU A 256 -10.02 18.08 -15.82
C LEU A 256 -8.71 17.27 -15.92
N PHE A 257 -7.57 17.91 -15.64
CA PHE A 257 -6.27 17.24 -15.71
C PHE A 257 -6.11 16.15 -14.65
N THR A 258 -6.50 16.43 -13.41
CA THR A 258 -6.46 15.44 -12.31
C THR A 258 -7.38 14.26 -12.60
N LEU A 259 -8.57 14.50 -13.16
CA LEU A 259 -9.51 13.46 -13.58
C LEU A 259 -8.92 12.59 -14.69
N VAL A 260 -8.35 13.18 -15.74
CA VAL A 260 -7.72 12.44 -16.84
C VAL A 260 -6.56 11.59 -16.33
N ASN A 261 -5.67 12.15 -15.51
CA ASN A 261 -4.57 11.38 -14.90
C ASN A 261 -5.08 10.23 -14.01
N ALA A 262 -6.11 10.48 -13.20
CA ALA A 262 -6.72 9.45 -12.37
C ALA A 262 -7.32 8.31 -13.21
N LEU A 263 -7.98 8.62 -14.33
CA LEU A 263 -8.54 7.62 -15.24
C LEU A 263 -7.44 6.79 -15.94
N LEU A 264 -6.37 7.43 -16.39
CA LEU A 264 -5.22 6.74 -17.00
C LEU A 264 -4.55 5.78 -16.00
N LEU A 265 -4.32 6.27 -14.78
CA LEU A 265 -3.78 5.47 -13.69
C LEU A 265 -4.70 4.30 -13.34
N ALA A 266 -6.00 4.55 -13.18
CA ALA A 266 -6.99 3.50 -12.92
C ALA A 266 -6.96 2.45 -14.04
N HIS A 267 -6.98 2.86 -15.30
CA HIS A 267 -6.93 1.93 -16.43
C HIS A 267 -5.66 1.06 -16.42
N SER A 268 -4.50 1.65 -16.08
CA SER A 268 -3.22 0.93 -16.06
C SER A 268 -3.15 -0.20 -15.03
N ILE A 269 -4.01 -0.17 -14.00
CA ILE A 269 -3.97 -1.10 -12.86
C ILE A 269 -5.18 -2.02 -12.88
N LEU A 270 -6.36 -1.47 -13.14
CA LEU A 270 -7.61 -2.21 -13.13
C LEU A 270 -7.66 -3.23 -14.28
N ARG A 271 -7.14 -2.87 -15.46
CA ARG A 271 -7.19 -3.77 -16.62
C ARG A 271 -6.43 -5.09 -16.37
N PRO A 272 -5.14 -5.09 -15.95
CA PRO A 272 -4.44 -6.35 -15.62
C PRO A 272 -5.07 -7.16 -14.48
N LEU A 273 -5.66 -6.47 -13.48
CA LEU A 273 -6.33 -7.15 -12.37
C LEU A 273 -7.64 -7.81 -12.80
N LEU A 274 -8.43 -7.14 -13.65
CA LEU A 274 -9.66 -7.70 -14.19
C LEU A 274 -9.39 -8.85 -15.16
N THR A 275 -8.33 -8.79 -15.96
CA THR A 275 -7.95 -9.92 -16.83
C THR A 275 -7.52 -11.13 -16.00
N LEU A 276 -6.74 -10.93 -14.93
CA LEU A 276 -6.40 -12.00 -13.99
C LEU A 276 -7.63 -12.59 -13.29
N THR A 277 -8.54 -11.73 -12.83
CA THR A 277 -9.76 -12.17 -12.14
C THR A 277 -10.67 -12.97 -13.08
N GLY A 278 -10.77 -12.54 -14.34
CA GLY A 278 -11.49 -13.24 -15.39
C GLY A 278 -10.85 -14.60 -15.73
N ALA A 279 -9.53 -14.66 -15.86
CA ALA A 279 -8.79 -15.90 -16.09
C ALA A 279 -8.95 -16.89 -14.92
N ALA A 280 -8.89 -16.40 -13.68
CA ALA A 280 -9.15 -17.22 -12.49
C ALA A 280 -10.59 -17.78 -12.49
N HIS A 281 -11.59 -16.98 -12.87
CA HIS A 281 -12.97 -17.47 -13.03
C HIS A 281 -13.09 -18.49 -14.16
N ALA A 282 -12.45 -18.26 -15.32
CA ALA A 282 -12.45 -19.21 -16.42
C ALA A 282 -11.81 -20.56 -16.01
N MET A 283 -10.78 -20.52 -15.15
CA MET A 283 -10.15 -21.71 -14.62
C MET A 283 -11.10 -22.47 -13.69
N LEU A 284 -11.82 -21.77 -12.81
CA LEU A 284 -12.86 -22.38 -11.95
C LEU A 284 -14.01 -23.01 -12.75
N GLU A 285 -14.35 -22.43 -13.90
CA GLU A 285 -15.41 -22.93 -14.79
C GLU A 285 -14.91 -24.02 -15.77
N ASN A 286 -13.65 -24.48 -15.67
CA ASN A 286 -13.01 -25.42 -16.60
C ASN A 286 -13.03 -24.94 -18.07
N ARG A 287 -13.00 -23.62 -18.29
CA ARG A 287 -12.95 -23.00 -19.63
C ARG A 287 -11.58 -22.46 -20.01
N PHE A 288 -10.68 -22.35 -19.02
CA PHE A 288 -9.33 -21.83 -19.23
C PHE A 288 -8.44 -22.88 -19.92
N THR A 289 -7.69 -22.46 -20.93
CA THR A 289 -6.90 -23.34 -21.78
C THR A 289 -5.40 -23.25 -21.48
N SER A 290 -4.64 -24.29 -21.87
CA SER A 290 -3.18 -24.31 -21.71
C SER A 290 -2.48 -23.23 -22.54
N GLU A 291 -3.06 -22.84 -23.68
CA GLU A 291 -2.54 -21.77 -24.52
C GLU A 291 -2.69 -20.39 -23.84
N GLU A 292 -3.86 -20.12 -23.26
CA GLU A 292 -4.08 -18.91 -22.45
C GLU A 292 -3.15 -18.88 -21.22
N ALA A 293 -2.93 -20.02 -20.55
CA ALA A 293 -1.97 -20.11 -19.45
C ALA A 293 -0.54 -19.75 -19.89
N ALA A 294 -0.11 -20.22 -21.06
CA ALA A 294 1.18 -19.88 -21.64
C ALA A 294 1.27 -18.40 -22.05
N GLU A 295 0.17 -17.80 -22.51
CA GLU A 295 0.11 -16.36 -22.80
C GLU A 295 0.32 -15.53 -21.52
N PHE A 296 -0.33 -15.88 -20.41
CA PHE A 296 -0.12 -15.17 -19.13
C PHE A 296 1.32 -15.24 -18.62
N ARG A 297 2.04 -16.33 -18.94
CA ARG A 297 3.46 -16.47 -18.61
C ARG A 297 4.39 -15.63 -19.51
N THR A 298 4.06 -15.51 -20.79
CA THR A 298 4.96 -14.95 -21.81
C THR A 298 4.64 -13.50 -22.18
N ASN A 299 3.38 -13.08 -22.09
CA ASN A 299 2.90 -11.75 -22.42
C ASN A 299 3.15 -10.77 -21.26
N VAL A 300 4.43 -10.60 -20.94
CA VAL A 300 4.93 -9.78 -19.84
C VAL A 300 5.22 -8.40 -20.40
N THR A 301 4.24 -7.49 -20.28
CA THR A 301 4.37 -6.15 -20.87
C THR A 301 5.33 -5.24 -20.10
N ASP A 302 5.61 -5.56 -18.83
CA ASP A 302 6.51 -4.81 -17.97
C ASP A 302 7.04 -5.69 -16.83
N ASN A 303 8.17 -5.32 -16.23
CA ASN A 303 8.74 -5.96 -15.04
C ASN A 303 8.04 -5.46 -13.76
N SER A 304 6.72 -5.37 -13.77
CA SER A 304 5.90 -4.92 -12.64
C SER A 304 5.47 -6.09 -11.74
N GLU A 305 5.05 -5.80 -10.52
CA GLU A 305 4.53 -6.80 -9.58
C GLU A 305 3.27 -7.49 -10.12
N LEU A 306 2.44 -6.75 -10.86
CA LEU A 306 1.26 -7.30 -11.54
C LEU A 306 1.66 -8.30 -12.63
N SER A 307 2.70 -7.98 -13.38
CA SER A 307 3.21 -8.88 -14.42
C SER A 307 3.89 -10.11 -13.82
N TYR A 308 4.58 -9.95 -12.69
CA TYR A 308 5.08 -11.10 -11.92
C TYR A 308 3.94 -11.99 -11.42
N LEU A 309 2.86 -11.39 -10.89
CA LEU A 309 1.66 -12.14 -10.49
C LEU A 309 1.02 -12.87 -11.67
N GLN A 310 0.97 -12.25 -12.85
CA GLN A 310 0.49 -12.89 -14.08
C GLN A 310 1.33 -14.10 -14.47
N GLN A 311 2.66 -14.00 -14.40
CA GLN A 311 3.56 -15.11 -14.69
C GLN A 311 3.33 -16.29 -13.75
N ILE A 312 3.27 -16.03 -12.44
CA ILE A 312 3.06 -17.07 -11.43
C ILE A 312 1.67 -17.69 -11.59
N PHE A 313 0.64 -16.90 -11.86
CA PHE A 313 -0.70 -17.41 -12.15
C PHE A 313 -0.70 -18.32 -13.38
N GLY A 314 -0.09 -17.88 -14.49
CA GLY A 314 0.01 -18.68 -15.72
C GLY A 314 0.75 -20.00 -15.49
N GLN A 315 1.85 -19.98 -14.73
CA GLN A 315 2.60 -21.20 -14.37
C GLN A 315 1.75 -22.17 -13.52
N MET A 316 1.05 -21.66 -12.50
CA MET A 316 0.16 -22.50 -11.68
C MET A 316 -1.01 -23.05 -12.49
N ALA A 317 -1.57 -22.25 -13.40
CA ALA A 317 -2.67 -22.70 -14.25
C ALA A 317 -2.23 -23.83 -15.20
N GLU A 318 -1.05 -23.72 -15.82
CA GLU A 318 -0.48 -24.77 -16.68
C GLU A 318 -0.25 -26.08 -15.90
N GLU A 319 0.30 -25.99 -14.68
CA GLU A 319 0.54 -27.16 -13.83
C GLU A 319 -0.77 -27.84 -13.40
N VAL A 320 -1.80 -27.07 -13.05
CA VAL A 320 -3.12 -27.60 -12.69
C VAL A 320 -3.79 -28.26 -13.90
N LEU A 321 -3.76 -27.62 -15.07
CA LEU A 321 -4.35 -28.18 -16.30
C LEU A 321 -3.66 -29.49 -16.68
N ALA A 322 -2.33 -29.56 -16.62
CA ALA A 322 -1.58 -30.79 -16.88
C ALA A 322 -1.92 -31.91 -15.89
N ARG A 323 -2.05 -31.56 -14.59
CA ARG A 323 -2.45 -32.51 -13.55
C ARG A 323 -3.87 -33.03 -13.77
N GLU A 324 -4.81 -32.17 -14.16
CA GLU A 324 -6.18 -32.59 -14.47
C GLU A 324 -6.25 -33.51 -15.68
N GLU A 325 -5.47 -33.23 -16.73
CA GLU A 325 -5.40 -34.10 -17.90
C GLU A 325 -4.85 -35.48 -17.54
N GLN A 326 -3.76 -35.52 -16.77
CA GLN A 326 -3.18 -36.78 -16.29
C GLN A 326 -4.19 -37.57 -15.43
N LEU A 327 -4.91 -36.90 -14.54
CA LEU A 327 -5.95 -37.54 -13.72
C LEU A 327 -7.11 -38.05 -14.57
N ARG A 328 -7.54 -37.31 -15.60
CA ARG A 328 -8.57 -37.78 -16.55
C ARG A 328 -8.11 -39.03 -17.30
N GLN A 329 -6.86 -39.07 -17.74
CA GLN A 329 -6.29 -40.25 -18.40
C GLN A 329 -6.27 -41.46 -17.45
N GLN A 330 -5.82 -41.28 -16.20
CA GLN A 330 -5.83 -42.34 -15.19
C GLN A 330 -7.24 -42.84 -14.88
N VAL A 331 -8.22 -41.94 -14.73
CA VAL A 331 -9.62 -42.32 -14.49
C VAL A 331 -10.20 -43.09 -15.69
N ASN A 332 -9.89 -42.68 -16.91
CA ASN A 332 -10.36 -43.37 -18.11
C ASN A 332 -9.71 -44.76 -18.25
N GLU A 333 -8.40 -44.86 -17.99
CA GLU A 333 -7.70 -46.15 -17.96
C GLU A 333 -8.29 -47.09 -16.89
N LEU A 334 -8.55 -46.57 -15.68
CA LEU A 334 -9.20 -47.32 -14.61
C LEU A 334 -10.62 -47.77 -15.01
N GLN A 335 -11.40 -46.93 -15.70
CA GLN A 335 -12.73 -47.30 -16.20
C GLN A 335 -12.63 -48.46 -17.20
N ILE A 336 -11.69 -48.41 -18.15
CA ILE A 336 -11.46 -49.48 -19.13
C ILE A 336 -11.10 -50.79 -18.42
N ILE A 337 -10.18 -50.74 -17.45
CA ILE A 337 -9.77 -51.92 -16.67
C ILE A 337 -10.96 -52.52 -15.91
N ILE A 338 -11.79 -51.68 -15.29
CA ILE A 338 -12.98 -52.12 -14.53
C ILE A 338 -13.99 -52.77 -15.47
N ASP A 339 -14.25 -52.18 -16.64
CA ASP A 339 -15.21 -52.71 -17.61
C ASP A 339 -14.75 -54.05 -18.20
N ASP A 340 -13.46 -54.19 -18.52
CA ASP A 340 -12.89 -55.46 -18.98
C ASP A 340 -12.93 -56.54 -17.88
N SER A 341 -12.68 -56.17 -16.63
CA SER A 341 -12.80 -57.08 -15.49
C SER A 341 -14.24 -57.56 -15.30
N LYS A 342 -15.22 -56.65 -15.37
CA LYS A 342 -16.65 -57.01 -15.29
C LYS A 342 -17.07 -57.90 -16.44
N ARG A 343 -16.67 -57.58 -17.67
CA ARG A 343 -16.97 -58.40 -18.85
C ARG A 343 -16.41 -59.81 -18.72
N LYS A 344 -15.17 -59.96 -18.22
CA LYS A 344 -14.59 -61.30 -17.95
C LYS A 344 -15.38 -62.07 -16.91
N GLN A 345 -15.83 -61.41 -15.83
CA GLN A 345 -16.64 -62.05 -14.80
C GLN A 345 -18.01 -62.48 -15.33
N GLU A 346 -18.71 -61.62 -16.07
CA GLU A 346 -19.99 -61.95 -16.71
C GLU A 346 -19.87 -63.12 -17.69
N VAL A 347 -18.81 -63.15 -18.51
CA VAL A 347 -18.54 -64.29 -19.40
C VAL A 347 -18.31 -65.56 -18.59
N ASN A 348 -17.54 -65.49 -17.50
CA ASN A 348 -17.28 -66.65 -16.66
C ASN A 348 -18.58 -67.19 -16.03
N GLU A 349 -19.43 -66.31 -15.50
CA GLU A 349 -20.75 -66.68 -14.97
C GLU A 349 -21.65 -67.33 -16.04
N ILE A 350 -21.65 -66.84 -17.28
CA ILE A 350 -22.38 -67.45 -18.38
C ILE A 350 -21.81 -68.85 -18.71
N THR A 351 -20.49 -68.99 -18.80
CA THR A 351 -19.85 -70.28 -19.09
C THR A 351 -20.05 -71.32 -17.99
N GLU A 352 -20.14 -70.88 -16.74
CA GLU A 352 -20.38 -71.76 -15.59
C GLU A 352 -21.87 -72.06 -15.36
N SER A 353 -22.78 -71.35 -16.04
CA SER A 353 -24.23 -71.56 -15.92
C SER A 353 -24.65 -72.96 -16.40
N GLU A 354 -25.69 -73.52 -15.76
CA GLU A 354 -26.30 -74.78 -16.18
C GLU A 354 -26.79 -74.75 -17.63
N PHE A 355 -27.23 -73.57 -18.11
CA PHE A 355 -27.65 -73.39 -19.49
C PHE A 355 -26.50 -73.70 -20.47
N PHE A 356 -25.31 -73.17 -20.24
CA PHE A 356 -24.16 -73.39 -21.13
C PHE A 356 -23.66 -74.84 -21.07
N ARG A 357 -23.63 -75.45 -19.87
CA ARG A 357 -23.34 -76.89 -19.71
C ARG A 357 -24.33 -77.76 -20.49
N SER A 358 -25.63 -77.48 -20.40
CA SER A 358 -26.67 -78.23 -21.13
C SER A 358 -26.56 -78.07 -22.65
N LEU A 359 -26.10 -76.91 -23.12
CA LEU A 359 -25.88 -76.61 -24.53
C LEU A 359 -24.68 -77.40 -25.08
N GLN A 360 -23.60 -77.47 -24.30
CA GLN A 360 -22.41 -78.27 -24.61
C GLN A 360 -22.73 -79.76 -24.64
N GLU A 361 -23.50 -80.28 -23.68
CA GLU A 361 -23.99 -81.66 -23.67
C GLU A 361 -24.85 -81.99 -24.90
N ARG A 362 -25.81 -81.12 -25.25
CA ARG A 362 -26.65 -81.30 -26.45
C ARG A 362 -25.84 -81.28 -27.75
N ALA A 363 -24.88 -80.38 -27.89
CA ALA A 363 -24.01 -80.31 -29.06
C ALA A 363 -23.12 -81.58 -29.18
N THR A 364 -22.63 -82.09 -28.05
CA THR A 364 -21.84 -83.32 -27.98
C THR A 364 -22.68 -84.54 -28.34
N ALA A 365 -23.89 -84.65 -27.80
CA ALA A 365 -24.85 -85.70 -28.15
C ALA A 365 -25.24 -85.68 -29.64
N MET A 366 -25.34 -84.49 -30.26
CA MET A 366 -25.58 -84.35 -31.71
C MET A 366 -24.37 -84.82 -32.53
N ARG A 367 -23.14 -84.47 -32.13
CA ARG A 367 -21.90 -84.95 -32.77
C ARG A 367 -21.75 -86.46 -32.66
N ASP A 368 -22.06 -87.03 -31.51
CA ASP A 368 -21.99 -88.48 -31.29
C ASP A 368 -23.08 -89.23 -32.08
N ARG A 369 -24.29 -88.67 -32.19
CA ARG A 369 -25.31 -89.18 -33.12
C ARG A 369 -24.81 -89.18 -34.56
N ARG A 370 -24.17 -88.10 -35.01
CA ARG A 370 -23.61 -88.01 -36.36
C ARG A 370 -22.47 -89.01 -36.59
N LYS A 371 -21.58 -89.19 -35.61
CA LYS A 371 -20.52 -90.22 -35.66
C LYS A 371 -21.08 -91.64 -35.71
N ARG A 372 -22.13 -91.93 -34.93
CA ARG A 372 -22.80 -93.24 -34.93
C ARG A 372 -23.54 -93.52 -36.25
N GLN A 373 -24.15 -92.50 -36.85
CA GLN A 373 -24.72 -92.62 -38.21
C GLN A 373 -23.64 -92.89 -39.26
N MET A 374 -22.50 -92.19 -39.20
CA MET A 374 -21.37 -92.45 -40.10
C MET A 374 -20.71 -93.83 -39.88
N ALA A 375 -20.75 -94.37 -38.66
CA ALA A 375 -20.28 -95.74 -38.38
C ALA A 375 -21.28 -96.83 -38.83
N ALA A 376 -22.58 -96.51 -38.92
CA ALA A 376 -23.61 -97.43 -39.38
C ALA A 376 -23.74 -97.52 -40.92
N GLU A 377 -23.12 -96.59 -41.67
CA GLU A 377 -23.07 -96.58 -43.14
C GLU A 377 -21.75 -97.15 -43.73
N SER A 378 -20.97 -97.90 -42.95
CA SER A 378 -19.80 -98.64 -43.50
C SER A 378 -20.25 -99.89 -44.26
N PRO A 379 -19.92 -100.06 -45.57
CA PRO A 379 -20.34 -101.21 -46.35
C PRO A 379 -19.60 -102.49 -45.91
N VAL A 380 -20.33 -103.59 -45.79
CA VAL A 380 -19.79 -104.95 -45.61
C VAL A 380 -18.91 -105.31 -46.83
N LEU A 381 -17.60 -105.37 -46.63
CA LEU A 381 -16.64 -105.89 -47.59
C LEU A 381 -16.62 -107.42 -47.48
N TYR A 382 -17.16 -108.11 -48.49
CA TYR A 382 -16.95 -109.55 -48.67
C TYR A 382 -15.48 -109.84 -49.00
N PRO A 383 -14.86 -110.90 -48.46
CA PRO A 383 -13.54 -111.33 -48.90
C PRO A 383 -13.68 -112.10 -50.22
N VAL A 384 -12.98 -111.65 -51.27
CA VAL A 384 -12.80 -112.42 -52.51
C VAL A 384 -11.54 -113.27 -52.34
N GLU A 385 -11.72 -114.59 -52.33
CA GLU A 385 -10.64 -115.57 -52.37
C GLU A 385 -9.84 -115.43 -53.67
N SER A 386 -8.52 -115.32 -53.53
CA SER A 386 -7.57 -115.46 -54.62
C SER A 386 -7.25 -116.95 -54.83
N TYR A 387 -7.68 -117.52 -55.96
CA TYR A 387 -7.08 -118.74 -56.48
C TYR A 387 -6.20 -118.38 -57.68
N ALA A 388 -4.91 -118.65 -57.52
CA ALA A 388 -3.96 -118.81 -58.61
C ALA A 388 -4.23 -120.15 -59.31
N THR A 389 -4.18 -120.20 -60.64
CA THR A 389 -3.14 -120.87 -61.46
C THR A 389 -3.57 -121.04 -62.91
N SER A 390 -2.59 -120.81 -63.80
CA SER A 390 -2.37 -121.30 -65.18
C SER A 390 -3.41 -121.01 -66.27
#